data_AF-A0A151J6A6-F1
#
_entry.id   AF-A0A151J6A6-F1
#
_cell.length_a   1.000
_cell.length_b   1.000
_cell.length_c   1.000
_cell.angle_alpha   90.00
_cell.angle_beta   90.00
_cell.angle_gamma   90.00
#
_symmetry.space_group_name_H-M   'P 1'
#
loop_
_entity.id
_entity.type
_entity.pdbx_description
1 polymer ?
#
loop_
_entity_poly.entity_id
_entity_poly.type
_entity_poly.pdbx_seq_one_letter_code
_entity_poly.pdbx_strand_id
1 'polypeptide(L)'
;MYTRGYRCLNKLMSFIKVHKDRLNKFHLDFVDWIHNSKIDIFTTNCWDIRKCDRLSILIELSILFAVDDLIKYLIYKIEKNLHFMPPKYVINLWLLSQELNLNILRDVSLAFCLDRFGDLPFKSIYELSKENFLKLIGNINITSTKSYLLKVTKKWMDHHNDFTIPLDILKNKETQILHSIISGESSNSHRDKKFIHCWDGNNFFELTSFKFPKDIAGHTYPLQRMSIIGRRYNVYLCGGEFGFHTGIFNKDVWRYSLISKNWFLETVMPTVRTDMIAAFMKNKLILVGGLGDKFETKSSVDIYDIYTGYSNVKRRFRASHELLYHFIASILLFAASIAVIIVINQHSIVVNYDAFLAASVSTILCIYYSSKIKFLIMI
;
A
#
# COMPACT_ATOMS: atom_id res chain seq x y z
N MET A 1 -29.29 -31.51 -14.03
CA MET A 1 -29.64 -30.07 -14.13
C MET A 1 -30.66 -29.61 -13.08
N TYR A 2 -31.64 -30.44 -12.68
CA TYR A 2 -32.69 -30.08 -11.70
C TYR A 2 -32.27 -30.02 -10.21
N THR A 3 -31.20 -30.70 -9.81
CA THR A 3 -30.76 -30.77 -8.39
C THR A 3 -29.90 -29.59 -7.93
N ARG A 4 -29.28 -28.83 -8.86
CA ARG A 4 -28.53 -27.60 -8.55
C ARG A 4 -29.47 -26.41 -8.25
N GLY A 5 -30.59 -26.30 -8.98
CA GLY A 5 -31.58 -25.22 -8.80
C GLY A 5 -32.27 -25.25 -7.43
N TYR A 6 -32.64 -26.44 -6.94
CA TYR A 6 -33.33 -26.61 -5.66
C TYR A 6 -32.46 -26.25 -4.44
N ARG A 7 -31.14 -26.50 -4.51
CA ARG A 7 -30.19 -26.19 -3.44
C ARG A 7 -29.94 -24.68 -3.35
N CYS A 8 -29.86 -23.99 -4.49
CA CYS A 8 -29.80 -22.53 -4.56
C CYS A 8 -31.10 -21.89 -4.06
N LEU A 9 -32.26 -22.46 -4.42
CA LEU A 9 -33.56 -21.95 -3.98
C LEU A 9 -33.75 -22.07 -2.46
N ASN A 10 -33.36 -23.20 -1.85
CA ASN A 10 -33.47 -23.40 -0.41
C ASN A 10 -32.52 -22.48 0.39
N LYS A 11 -31.30 -22.24 -0.11
CA LYS A 11 -30.35 -21.28 0.47
C LYS A 11 -30.86 -19.84 0.35
N LEU A 12 -31.37 -19.47 -0.82
CA LEU A 12 -32.00 -18.17 -1.05
C LEU A 12 -33.22 -17.99 -0.14
N MET A 13 -34.06 -19.01 0.01
CA MET A 13 -35.25 -18.97 0.87
C MET A 13 -34.90 -18.89 2.36
N SER A 14 -33.83 -19.55 2.84
CA SER A 14 -33.40 -19.39 4.23
C SER A 14 -32.80 -18.01 4.49
N PHE A 15 -32.03 -17.48 3.53
CA PHE A 15 -31.48 -16.12 3.60
C PHE A 15 -32.59 -15.06 3.57
N ILE A 16 -33.57 -15.20 2.66
CA ILE A 16 -34.75 -14.33 2.58
C ILE A 16 -35.59 -14.40 3.86
N LYS A 17 -35.68 -15.57 4.51
CA LYS A 17 -36.45 -15.73 5.76
C LYS A 17 -35.80 -15.01 6.95
N VAL A 18 -34.48 -14.87 6.98
CA VAL A 18 -33.72 -14.17 8.03
C VAL A 18 -33.58 -12.67 7.75
N HIS A 19 -33.53 -12.27 6.48
CA HIS A 19 -33.25 -10.89 6.05
C HIS A 19 -34.41 -10.22 5.31
N LYS A 20 -35.64 -10.66 5.53
CA LYS A 20 -36.85 -10.25 4.78
C LYS A 20 -37.04 -8.73 4.70
N ASP A 21 -36.69 -8.00 5.76
CA ASP A 21 -36.77 -6.52 5.82
C ASP A 21 -35.59 -5.81 5.13
N ARG A 22 -34.48 -6.53 4.89
CA ARG A 22 -33.23 -6.04 4.28
C ARG A 22 -33.12 -6.34 2.78
N LEU A 23 -34.17 -6.77 2.09
CA LEU A 23 -34.01 -7.38 0.75
C LEU A 23 -34.53 -6.55 -0.43
N ASN A 24 -35.53 -5.68 -0.22
CA ASN A 24 -36.24 -5.02 -1.34
C ASN A 24 -35.39 -4.05 -2.17
N LYS A 25 -34.27 -3.54 -1.64
CA LYS A 25 -33.33 -2.66 -2.39
C LYS A 25 -31.98 -3.31 -2.70
N PHE A 26 -31.72 -4.49 -2.14
CA PHE A 26 -30.38 -5.09 -2.04
C PHE A 26 -30.16 -6.23 -3.05
N HIS A 27 -31.24 -6.89 -3.48
CA HIS A 27 -31.18 -7.77 -4.67
C HIS A 27 -30.84 -6.99 -5.94
N LEU A 28 -31.19 -5.70 -6.01
CA LEU A 28 -30.94 -4.88 -7.20
C LEU A 28 -29.45 -4.80 -7.50
N ASP A 29 -28.55 -4.65 -6.52
CA ASP A 29 -27.11 -4.60 -6.80
C ASP A 29 -26.55 -5.91 -7.38
N PHE A 30 -27.04 -7.05 -6.89
CA PHE A 30 -26.63 -8.35 -7.39
C PHE A 30 -27.21 -8.62 -8.78
N VAL A 31 -28.47 -8.27 -9.01
CA VAL A 31 -29.15 -8.36 -10.31
C VAL A 31 -28.53 -7.39 -11.32
N ASP A 32 -28.26 -6.15 -10.92
CA ASP A 32 -27.60 -5.13 -11.73
C ASP A 32 -26.18 -5.56 -12.10
N TRP A 33 -25.44 -6.20 -11.19
CA TRP A 33 -24.15 -6.77 -11.53
C TRP A 33 -24.27 -7.91 -12.56
N ILE A 34 -25.24 -8.81 -12.40
CA ILE A 34 -25.50 -9.89 -13.37
C ILE A 34 -25.78 -9.30 -14.77
N HIS A 35 -26.57 -8.23 -14.85
CA HIS A 35 -26.96 -7.64 -16.13
C HIS A 35 -25.91 -6.70 -16.73
N ASN A 36 -25.23 -5.90 -15.90
CA ASN A 36 -24.44 -4.76 -16.36
C ASN A 36 -22.96 -4.81 -15.94
N SER A 37 -22.55 -5.82 -15.15
CA SER A 37 -21.20 -5.93 -14.56
C SER A 37 -20.74 -4.66 -13.81
N LYS A 38 -21.69 -3.85 -13.35
CA LYS A 38 -21.47 -2.59 -12.64
C LYS A 38 -22.32 -2.58 -11.38
N ILE A 39 -21.73 -2.05 -10.31
CA ILE A 39 -22.38 -1.90 -9.01
C ILE A 39 -22.27 -0.43 -8.60
N ASP A 40 -23.41 0.19 -8.32
CA ASP A 40 -23.50 1.62 -8.00
C ASP A 40 -22.79 1.99 -6.69
N ILE A 41 -22.62 1.05 -5.76
CA ILE A 41 -21.97 1.28 -4.45
C ILE A 41 -20.60 1.99 -4.60
N PHE A 42 -19.86 1.70 -5.68
CA PHE A 42 -18.51 2.20 -5.93
C PHE A 42 -18.44 3.44 -6.84
N THR A 43 -19.57 4.07 -7.20
CA THR A 43 -19.58 5.22 -8.13
C THR A 43 -19.01 6.50 -7.53
N THR A 44 -19.04 6.64 -6.20
CA THR A 44 -18.52 7.80 -5.49
C THR A 44 -17.68 7.37 -4.29
N ASN A 45 -16.63 8.12 -3.95
CA ASN A 45 -15.83 7.90 -2.74
C ASN A 45 -16.53 8.32 -1.43
N CYS A 46 -17.78 8.79 -1.51
CA CYS A 46 -18.61 9.08 -0.34
C CYS A 46 -19.25 7.78 0.19
N TRP A 47 -18.72 7.29 1.31
CA TRP A 47 -19.18 6.09 2.00
C TRP A 47 -20.10 6.44 3.17
N ASP A 48 -21.34 5.97 3.13
CA ASP A 48 -22.30 6.07 4.23
C ASP A 48 -22.64 4.68 4.80
N ILE A 49 -23.35 4.65 5.93
CA ILE A 49 -23.79 3.40 6.60
C ILE A 49 -24.51 2.47 5.60
N ARG A 50 -25.39 3.02 4.76
CA ARG A 50 -26.21 2.26 3.83
C ARG A 50 -25.38 1.58 2.75
N LYS A 51 -24.38 2.25 2.20
CA LYS A 51 -23.45 1.65 1.22
C LYS A 51 -22.64 0.52 1.83
N CYS A 52 -22.17 0.68 3.06
CA CYS A 52 -21.43 -0.36 3.74
C CYS A 52 -22.32 -1.58 4.05
N ASP A 53 -23.56 -1.36 4.49
CA ASP A 53 -24.52 -2.46 4.70
C ASP A 53 -24.85 -3.19 3.40
N ARG A 54 -25.05 -2.46 2.30
CA ARG A 54 -25.23 -3.04 0.96
C ARG A 54 -24.04 -3.88 0.54
N LEU A 55 -22.82 -3.38 0.77
CA LEU A 55 -21.59 -4.08 0.44
C LEU A 55 -21.45 -5.40 1.20
N SER A 56 -21.72 -5.42 2.52
CA SER A 56 -21.67 -6.63 3.33
C SER A 56 -22.64 -7.70 2.81
N ILE A 57 -23.89 -7.31 2.53
CA ILE A 57 -24.90 -8.21 1.96
C ILE A 57 -24.44 -8.74 0.61
N LEU A 58 -23.88 -7.88 -0.25
CA LEU A 58 -23.42 -8.28 -1.58
C LEU A 58 -22.25 -9.29 -1.51
N ILE A 59 -21.35 -9.13 -0.54
CA ILE A 59 -20.28 -10.10 -0.27
C ILE A 59 -20.89 -11.44 0.18
N GLU A 60 -21.80 -11.43 1.14
CA GLU A 60 -22.47 -12.65 1.63
C GLU A 60 -23.21 -13.37 0.50
N LEU A 61 -23.97 -12.64 -0.34
CA LEU A 61 -24.65 -13.20 -1.51
C LEU A 61 -23.66 -13.78 -2.52
N SER A 62 -22.56 -13.08 -2.80
CA SER A 62 -21.54 -13.57 -3.73
C SER A 62 -20.95 -14.92 -3.31
N ILE A 63 -20.78 -15.12 -2.00
CA ILE A 63 -20.31 -16.39 -1.41
C ILE A 63 -21.43 -17.43 -1.39
N LEU A 64 -22.64 -17.04 -0.99
CA LEU A 64 -23.79 -17.94 -0.91
C LEU A 64 -24.11 -18.60 -2.26
N PHE A 65 -24.00 -17.82 -3.33
CA PHE A 65 -24.23 -18.23 -4.72
C PHE A 65 -22.97 -18.72 -5.44
N ALA A 66 -21.81 -18.71 -4.78
CA ALA A 66 -20.52 -19.11 -5.36
C ALA A 66 -20.21 -18.42 -6.70
N VAL A 67 -20.37 -17.09 -6.73
CA VAL A 67 -20.12 -16.27 -7.92
C VAL A 67 -18.68 -15.74 -7.87
N ASP A 68 -17.73 -16.57 -8.30
CA ASP A 68 -16.28 -16.29 -8.18
C ASP A 68 -15.85 -14.96 -8.83
N ASP A 69 -16.43 -14.61 -9.98
CA ASP A 69 -16.10 -13.37 -10.67
C ASP A 69 -16.59 -12.14 -9.91
N LEU A 70 -17.76 -12.23 -9.26
CA LEU A 70 -18.26 -11.19 -8.37
C LEU A 70 -17.38 -11.07 -7.13
N ILE A 71 -16.98 -12.20 -6.52
CA ILE A 71 -16.06 -12.19 -5.36
C ILE A 71 -14.76 -11.48 -5.72
N LYS A 72 -14.12 -11.84 -6.84
CA LYS A 72 -12.89 -11.18 -7.32
C LYS A 72 -13.11 -9.70 -7.60
N TYR A 73 -14.21 -9.35 -8.25
CA TYR A 73 -14.58 -7.97 -8.53
C TYR A 73 -14.74 -7.14 -7.24
N LEU A 74 -15.46 -7.68 -6.26
CA LEU A 74 -15.68 -7.03 -4.96
C LEU A 74 -14.37 -6.84 -4.23
N ILE A 75 -13.53 -7.88 -4.10
CA ILE A 75 -12.22 -7.77 -3.47
C ILE A 75 -11.41 -6.63 -4.10
N TYR A 76 -11.31 -6.62 -5.43
CA TYR A 76 -10.60 -5.56 -6.16
C TYR A 76 -11.18 -4.17 -5.88
N LYS A 77 -12.50 -4.01 -5.98
CA LYS A 77 -13.16 -2.70 -5.77
C LYS A 77 -13.08 -2.22 -4.34
N ILE A 78 -13.20 -3.12 -3.37
CA ILE A 78 -13.08 -2.81 -1.95
C ILE A 78 -11.66 -2.32 -1.66
N GLU A 79 -10.65 -3.08 -2.04
CA GLU A 79 -9.25 -2.72 -1.78
C GLU A 79 -8.85 -1.41 -2.46
N LYS A 80 -9.36 -1.16 -3.67
CA LYS A 80 -9.17 0.11 -4.37
C LYS A 80 -9.70 1.29 -3.55
N ASN A 81 -10.84 1.12 -2.87
CA ASN A 81 -11.54 2.20 -2.18
C ASN A 81 -11.37 2.19 -0.66
N LEU A 82 -10.59 1.25 -0.12
CA LEU A 82 -10.53 0.96 1.31
C LEU A 82 -10.10 2.18 2.14
N HIS A 83 -9.16 2.97 1.62
CA HIS A 83 -8.67 4.18 2.29
C HIS A 83 -9.72 5.27 2.47
N PHE A 84 -10.77 5.28 1.64
CA PHE A 84 -11.90 6.21 1.71
C PHE A 84 -13.05 5.70 2.59
N MET A 85 -13.01 4.44 3.02
CA MET A 85 -14.04 3.88 3.89
C MET A 85 -13.87 4.36 5.34
N PRO A 86 -14.96 4.62 6.08
CA PRO A 86 -14.86 4.95 7.49
C PRO A 86 -14.25 3.78 8.28
N PRO A 87 -13.29 4.02 9.20
CA PRO A 87 -12.57 2.95 9.90
C PRO A 87 -13.46 1.94 10.63
N LYS A 88 -14.63 2.38 11.12
CA LYS A 88 -15.65 1.51 11.73
C LYS A 88 -16.15 0.40 10.80
N TYR A 89 -16.22 0.63 9.50
CA TYR A 89 -16.66 -0.41 8.57
C TYR A 89 -15.55 -1.38 8.24
N VAL A 90 -14.30 -0.91 8.18
CA VAL A 90 -13.18 -1.77 7.83
C VAL A 90 -12.92 -2.82 8.90
N ILE A 91 -13.12 -2.50 10.19
CA ILE A 91 -13.04 -3.51 11.25
C ILE A 91 -14.16 -4.55 11.13
N ASN A 92 -15.40 -4.14 10.81
CA ASN A 92 -16.50 -5.08 10.57
C ASN A 92 -16.26 -5.94 9.32
N LEU A 93 -15.69 -5.33 8.27
CA LEU A 93 -15.35 -6.01 7.02
C LEU A 93 -14.25 -7.05 7.24
N TRP A 94 -13.25 -6.72 8.07
CA TRP A 94 -12.24 -7.67 8.51
C TRP A 94 -12.90 -8.88 9.21
N LEU A 95 -13.76 -8.65 10.21
CA LEU A 95 -14.45 -9.74 10.92
C LEU A 95 -15.32 -10.58 9.98
N LEU A 96 -16.15 -9.95 9.15
CA LEU A 96 -17.01 -10.62 8.17
C LEU A 96 -16.18 -11.47 7.19
N SER A 97 -15.05 -10.95 6.71
CA SER A 97 -14.19 -11.70 5.79
C SER A 97 -13.50 -12.89 6.45
N GLN A 98 -13.29 -12.88 7.78
CA GLN A 98 -12.85 -14.05 8.53
C GLN A 98 -13.95 -15.11 8.57
N GLU A 99 -15.18 -14.72 8.91
CA GLU A 99 -16.34 -15.62 8.97
C GLU A 99 -16.63 -16.28 7.62
N LEU A 100 -16.46 -15.53 6.53
CA LEU A 100 -16.69 -15.99 5.17
C LEU A 100 -15.46 -16.67 4.52
N ASN A 101 -14.33 -16.81 5.25
CA ASN A 101 -13.07 -17.36 4.75
C ASN A 101 -12.51 -16.66 3.49
N LEU A 102 -12.74 -15.36 3.37
CA LEU A 102 -12.21 -14.53 2.29
C LEU A 102 -10.80 -14.03 2.63
N ASN A 103 -9.80 -14.91 2.53
CA ASN A 103 -8.42 -14.68 2.99
C ASN A 103 -7.81 -13.36 2.48
N ILE A 104 -7.91 -13.05 1.19
CA ILE A 104 -7.33 -11.80 0.63
C ILE A 104 -8.00 -10.58 1.25
N LEU A 105 -9.33 -10.56 1.31
CA LEU A 105 -10.07 -9.44 1.88
C LEU A 105 -9.81 -9.29 3.38
N ARG A 106 -9.69 -10.42 4.10
CA ARG A 106 -9.29 -10.46 5.51
C ARG A 106 -7.95 -9.80 5.72
N ASP A 107 -6.95 -10.21 4.96
CA ASP A 107 -5.58 -9.76 5.16
C ASP A 107 -5.43 -8.28 4.77
N VAL A 108 -6.08 -7.85 3.69
CA VAL A 108 -6.15 -6.43 3.29
C VAL A 108 -6.86 -5.58 4.35
N SER A 109 -8.00 -6.03 4.87
CA SER A 109 -8.76 -5.28 5.89
C SER A 109 -8.03 -5.22 7.24
N LEU A 110 -7.35 -6.30 7.63
CA LEU A 110 -6.47 -6.32 8.79
C LEU A 110 -5.31 -5.35 8.61
N ALA A 111 -4.63 -5.37 7.46
CA ALA A 111 -3.51 -4.49 7.19
C ALA A 111 -3.92 -3.00 7.24
N PHE A 112 -5.12 -2.67 6.79
CA PHE A 112 -5.70 -1.35 7.00
C PHE A 112 -5.91 -1.03 8.49
N CYS A 113 -6.51 -1.94 9.26
CA CYS A 113 -6.75 -1.76 10.69
C CYS A 113 -5.43 -1.53 11.46
N LEU A 114 -4.34 -2.18 11.03
CA LEU A 114 -3.01 -1.99 11.62
C LEU A 114 -2.41 -0.63 11.26
N ASP A 115 -2.50 -0.22 9.99
CA ASP A 115 -1.97 1.07 9.52
C ASP A 115 -2.74 2.26 10.11
N ARG A 116 -4.06 2.13 10.29
CA ARG A 116 -4.95 3.16 10.82
C ARG A 116 -5.49 2.86 12.22
N PHE A 117 -4.74 2.11 13.02
CA PHE A 117 -5.20 1.67 14.35
C PHE A 117 -5.66 2.82 15.25
N GLY A 118 -4.96 3.96 15.21
CA GLY A 118 -5.33 5.16 15.95
C GLY A 118 -6.67 5.79 15.53
N ASP A 119 -7.13 5.51 14.31
CA ASP A 119 -8.37 6.04 13.75
C ASP A 119 -9.56 5.08 13.92
N LEU A 120 -9.30 3.85 14.39
CA LEU A 120 -10.36 2.88 14.65
C LEU A 120 -11.25 3.34 15.81
N PRO A 121 -12.58 3.11 15.74
CA PRO A 121 -13.47 3.48 16.84
C PRO A 121 -13.10 2.72 18.11
N PHE A 122 -12.82 3.45 19.19
CA PHE A 122 -12.37 2.88 20.45
C PHE A 122 -13.28 1.74 20.96
N LYS A 123 -14.61 1.94 20.85
CA LYS A 123 -15.62 0.92 21.19
C LYS A 123 -15.46 -0.38 20.41
N SER A 124 -15.30 -0.28 19.10
CA SER A 124 -15.15 -1.45 18.22
C SER A 124 -13.87 -2.24 18.50
N ILE A 125 -12.83 -1.63 19.09
CA ILE A 125 -11.59 -2.34 19.44
C ILE A 125 -11.76 -3.12 20.75
N TYR A 126 -12.31 -2.49 21.80
CA TYR A 126 -12.41 -3.15 23.10
C TYR A 126 -13.56 -4.17 23.17
N GLU A 127 -14.45 -4.22 22.17
CA GLU A 127 -15.51 -5.24 22.02
C GLU A 127 -15.06 -6.47 21.21
N LEU A 128 -13.84 -6.48 20.66
CA LEU A 128 -13.32 -7.62 19.92
C LEU A 128 -13.21 -8.87 20.81
N SER A 129 -13.36 -10.04 20.20
CA SER A 129 -12.96 -11.30 20.83
C SER A 129 -11.49 -11.26 21.22
N LYS A 130 -11.11 -12.01 22.26
CA LYS A 130 -9.71 -12.11 22.72
C LYS A 130 -8.73 -12.43 21.59
N GLU A 131 -9.09 -13.37 20.74
CA GLU A 131 -8.27 -13.79 19.61
C GLU A 131 -8.02 -12.64 18.62
N ASN A 132 -9.09 -11.94 18.21
CA ASN A 132 -8.96 -10.83 17.26
C ASN A 132 -8.30 -9.61 17.90
N PHE A 133 -8.54 -9.37 19.19
CA PHE A 133 -7.85 -8.34 19.94
C PHE A 133 -6.33 -8.59 19.95
N LEU A 134 -5.90 -9.81 20.28
CA LEU A 134 -4.49 -10.21 20.25
C LEU A 134 -3.89 -10.13 18.84
N LYS A 135 -4.63 -10.49 17.79
CA LYS A 135 -4.19 -10.33 16.39
C LYS A 135 -3.88 -8.87 16.02
N LEU A 136 -4.60 -7.89 16.58
CA LEU A 136 -4.31 -6.47 16.39
C LEU A 136 -3.17 -6.01 17.29
N ILE A 137 -3.37 -6.07 18.60
CA ILE A 137 -2.44 -5.49 19.57
C ILE A 137 -1.14 -6.28 19.73
N GLY A 138 -1.05 -7.49 19.19
CA GLY A 138 0.17 -8.29 19.11
C GLY A 138 0.94 -8.12 17.80
N ASN A 139 0.35 -7.50 16.78
CA ASN A 139 0.99 -7.38 15.47
C ASN A 139 2.15 -6.38 15.50
N ILE A 140 3.25 -6.70 14.82
CA ILE A 140 4.43 -5.81 14.70
C ILE A 140 4.17 -4.60 13.80
N ASN A 141 3.23 -4.69 12.85
CA ASN A 141 2.93 -3.65 11.87
C ASN A 141 1.91 -2.61 12.39
N ILE A 142 1.47 -2.73 13.64
CA ILE A 142 0.48 -1.80 14.21
C ILE A 142 1.05 -0.39 14.34
N THR A 143 0.30 0.60 13.86
CA THR A 143 0.68 2.01 13.94
C THR A 143 0.03 2.65 15.16
N SER A 144 0.72 2.65 16.30
CA SER A 144 0.22 3.20 17.56
C SER A 144 1.35 3.59 18.51
N THR A 145 1.06 4.49 19.45
CA THR A 145 1.95 4.74 20.59
C THR A 145 1.78 3.63 21.64
N LYS A 146 2.85 3.34 22.39
CA LYS A 146 2.82 2.40 23.51
C LYS A 146 1.77 2.79 24.57
N SER A 147 1.65 4.09 24.85
CA SER A 147 0.64 4.62 25.78
C SER A 147 -0.79 4.33 25.31
N TYR A 148 -1.08 4.54 24.02
CA TYR A 148 -2.41 4.25 23.48
C TYR A 148 -2.72 2.74 23.49
N LEU A 149 -1.75 1.89 23.13
CA LEU A 149 -1.92 0.43 23.23
C LEU A 149 -2.24 0.00 24.66
N LEU A 150 -1.48 0.50 25.64
CA LEU A 150 -1.73 0.22 27.07
C LEU A 150 -3.14 0.64 27.50
N LYS A 151 -3.59 1.83 27.07
CA LYS A 151 -4.95 2.33 27.36
C LYS A 151 -6.02 1.41 26.79
N VAL A 152 -5.89 1.02 25.52
CA VAL A 152 -6.85 0.12 24.85
C VAL A 152 -6.85 -1.26 25.51
N THR A 153 -5.68 -1.83 25.82
CA THR A 153 -5.56 -3.14 26.48
C THR A 153 -6.22 -3.14 27.85
N LYS A 154 -5.96 -2.14 28.70
CA LYS A 154 -6.63 -2.01 30.00
C LYS A 154 -8.15 -1.95 29.84
N LYS A 155 -8.63 -1.13 28.90
CA LYS A 155 -10.07 -1.02 28.65
C LYS A 155 -10.70 -2.32 28.18
N TRP A 156 -10.02 -3.08 27.32
CA TRP A 156 -10.46 -4.40 26.87
C TRP A 156 -10.54 -5.40 28.03
N MET A 157 -9.52 -5.43 28.90
CA MET A 157 -9.48 -6.31 30.08
C MET A 157 -10.63 -5.98 31.05
N ASP A 158 -10.83 -4.70 31.34
CA ASP A 158 -11.92 -4.24 32.23
C ASP A 158 -13.30 -4.58 31.65
N HIS A 159 -13.48 -4.44 30.33
CA HIS A 159 -14.75 -4.71 29.64
C HIS A 159 -15.11 -6.21 29.65
N HIS A 160 -14.11 -7.07 29.45
CA HIS A 160 -14.32 -8.52 29.38
C HIS A 160 -14.12 -9.25 30.71
N ASN A 161 -13.72 -8.52 31.77
CA ASN A 161 -13.28 -9.10 33.04
C ASN A 161 -12.21 -10.20 32.84
N ASP A 162 -11.30 -9.98 31.87
CA ASP A 162 -10.21 -10.90 31.51
C ASP A 162 -8.87 -10.16 31.60
N PHE A 163 -8.09 -10.46 32.63
CA PHE A 163 -6.79 -9.83 32.91
C PHE A 163 -5.58 -10.68 32.46
N THR A 164 -5.80 -11.64 31.57
CA THR A 164 -4.74 -12.56 31.12
C THR A 164 -3.93 -12.03 29.93
N ILE A 165 -4.27 -10.85 29.39
CA ILE A 165 -3.52 -10.25 28.29
C ILE A 165 -2.13 -9.84 28.79
N PRO A 166 -1.05 -10.45 28.28
CA PRO A 166 0.28 -10.22 28.82
C PRO A 166 0.80 -8.88 28.28
N LEU A 167 1.14 -7.95 29.18
CA LEU A 167 1.49 -6.55 28.82
C LEU A 167 2.85 -6.41 28.13
N ASP A 168 3.68 -7.45 28.19
CA ASP A 168 4.93 -7.57 27.45
C ASP A 168 4.73 -7.65 25.93
N ILE A 169 3.57 -8.12 25.45
CA ILE A 169 3.21 -8.09 24.01
C ILE A 169 3.18 -6.66 23.43
N LEU A 170 3.13 -5.65 24.31
CA LEU A 170 3.15 -4.24 23.97
C LEU A 170 4.57 -3.63 23.96
N LYS A 171 5.59 -4.40 24.37
CA LYS A 171 7.00 -3.98 24.36
C LYS A 171 7.61 -4.27 22.97
N ASN A 172 8.55 -3.43 22.56
CA ASN A 172 9.39 -3.59 21.36
C ASN A 172 8.63 -3.90 20.06
N LYS A 173 7.93 -2.88 19.54
CA LYS A 173 7.34 -2.90 18.20
C LYS A 173 8.07 -1.92 17.29
N GLU A 174 9.38 -2.11 17.18
CA GLU A 174 10.14 -1.35 16.20
C GLU A 174 9.75 -1.85 14.82
N THR A 175 9.30 -0.93 13.97
CA THR A 175 8.99 -1.23 12.58
C THR A 175 10.27 -1.63 11.86
N GLN A 176 10.29 -2.83 11.30
CA GLN A 176 11.42 -3.31 10.53
C GLN A 176 11.41 -2.66 9.15
N ILE A 177 12.48 -1.94 8.80
CA ILE A 177 12.66 -1.37 7.47
C ILE A 177 13.40 -2.40 6.61
N LEU A 178 12.85 -2.78 5.47
CA LEU A 178 13.51 -3.66 4.51
C LEU A 178 14.12 -2.85 3.37
N HIS A 179 15.44 -2.85 3.25
CA HIS A 179 16.07 -2.27 2.07
C HIS A 179 15.76 -3.17 0.87
N SER A 180 15.27 -2.60 -0.23
CA SER A 180 14.78 -3.43 -1.33
C SER A 180 15.19 -2.89 -2.69
N ILE A 181 15.40 -3.82 -3.63
CA ILE A 181 15.73 -3.54 -5.02
C ILE A 181 14.77 -4.25 -5.95
N ILE A 182 14.53 -3.67 -7.12
CA ILE A 182 13.72 -4.27 -8.16
C ILE A 182 14.63 -4.70 -9.31
N SER A 183 14.54 -5.97 -9.67
CA SER A 183 15.26 -6.57 -10.80
C SER A 183 14.26 -7.05 -11.86
N GLY A 184 14.76 -7.45 -13.04
CA GLY A 184 13.96 -8.08 -14.09
C GLY A 184 14.79 -9.08 -14.88
N GLU A 185 14.13 -10.03 -15.53
CA GLU A 185 14.80 -11.13 -16.27
C GLU A 185 15.62 -10.63 -17.48
N SER A 186 15.16 -9.57 -18.14
CA SER A 186 15.92 -8.88 -19.20
C SER A 186 16.00 -7.38 -18.95
N SER A 187 17.10 -6.77 -19.42
CA SER A 187 17.34 -5.32 -19.32
C SER A 187 16.35 -4.47 -20.14
N ASN A 188 15.66 -5.06 -21.13
CA ASN A 188 15.00 -4.30 -22.19
C ASN A 188 13.48 -4.49 -22.28
N SER A 189 12.87 -5.40 -21.53
CA SER A 189 11.42 -5.64 -21.61
C SER A 189 10.69 -5.26 -20.32
N HIS A 190 9.83 -4.25 -20.44
CA HIS A 190 8.77 -3.88 -19.48
C HIS A 190 7.62 -4.90 -19.46
N ARG A 191 7.60 -5.86 -20.39
CA ARG A 191 6.65 -6.97 -20.41
C ARG A 191 7.09 -8.14 -19.53
N ASP A 192 8.36 -8.14 -19.14
CA ASP A 192 8.94 -9.20 -18.34
C ASP A 192 8.57 -9.06 -16.87
N LYS A 193 8.63 -10.21 -16.20
CA LYS A 193 8.46 -10.32 -14.77
C LYS A 193 9.55 -9.50 -14.07
N LYS A 194 9.14 -8.73 -13.06
CA LYS A 194 10.01 -7.98 -12.16
C LYS A 194 9.99 -8.66 -10.80
N PHE A 195 11.12 -8.63 -10.11
CA PHE A 195 11.30 -9.23 -8.79
C PHE A 195 11.64 -8.15 -7.79
N ILE A 196 11.02 -8.24 -6.62
CA ILE A 196 11.34 -7.42 -5.46
C ILE A 196 12.25 -8.27 -4.58
N HIS A 197 13.50 -7.85 -4.42
CA HIS A 197 14.41 -8.44 -3.47
C HIS A 197 14.56 -7.53 -2.27
N CYS A 198 14.67 -8.12 -1.08
CA CYS A 198 14.78 -7.43 0.19
C CYS A 198 16.06 -7.85 0.93
N TRP A 199 16.54 -6.94 1.77
CA TRP A 199 17.60 -7.14 2.74
C TRP A 199 17.05 -6.81 4.13
N ASP A 200 17.07 -7.79 5.03
CA ASP A 200 16.57 -7.66 6.41
C ASP A 200 17.64 -7.26 7.43
N GLY A 201 18.88 -7.04 6.99
CA GLY A 201 20.04 -6.83 7.84
C GLY A 201 21.03 -8.01 7.83
N ASN A 202 20.53 -9.22 7.55
CA ASN A 202 21.30 -10.46 7.60
C ASN A 202 21.26 -11.25 6.27
N ASN A 203 20.10 -11.28 5.61
CA ASN A 203 19.84 -12.09 4.43
C ASN A 203 19.31 -11.25 3.29
N PHE A 204 19.80 -11.56 2.08
CA PHE A 204 19.26 -11.05 0.83
C PHE A 204 18.33 -12.12 0.23
N PHE A 205 17.06 -11.78 0.01
CA PHE A 205 16.08 -12.75 -0.48
C PHE A 205 15.08 -12.12 -1.46
N GLU A 206 14.50 -12.94 -2.33
CA GLU A 206 13.35 -12.53 -3.14
C GLU A 206 12.09 -12.50 -2.27
N LEU A 207 11.45 -11.34 -2.18
CA LEU A 207 10.18 -11.19 -1.48
C LEU A 207 9.00 -11.64 -2.35
N THR A 208 8.95 -11.17 -3.59
CA THR A 208 7.88 -11.48 -4.52
C THR A 208 8.24 -11.02 -5.94
N SER A 209 7.34 -11.27 -6.87
CA SER A 209 7.44 -10.80 -8.24
C SER A 209 6.12 -10.25 -8.77
N PHE A 210 6.19 -9.42 -9.80
CA PHE A 210 5.04 -8.79 -10.43
C PHE A 210 5.31 -8.51 -11.90
N LYS A 211 4.24 -8.25 -12.66
CA LYS A 211 4.30 -7.62 -13.99
C LYS A 211 3.69 -6.24 -13.90
N PHE A 212 4.16 -5.30 -14.72
CA PHE A 212 3.55 -3.97 -14.78
C PHE A 212 2.07 -4.04 -15.21
N PRO A 213 1.22 -3.08 -14.80
CA PRO A 213 -0.16 -3.01 -15.25
C PRO A 213 -0.22 -2.92 -16.78
N LYS A 214 -1.34 -3.37 -17.38
CA LYS A 214 -1.51 -3.39 -18.85
C LYS A 214 -1.30 -2.02 -19.48
N ASP A 215 -1.68 -0.97 -18.78
CA ASP A 215 -1.50 0.43 -19.19
C ASP A 215 -0.02 0.78 -19.38
N ILE A 216 0.90 0.19 -18.60
CA ILE A 216 2.35 0.36 -18.78
C ILE A 216 2.90 -0.71 -19.74
N ALA A 217 2.56 -1.97 -19.53
CA ALA A 217 3.09 -3.11 -20.30
C ALA A 217 2.65 -3.10 -21.78
N GLY A 218 1.54 -2.44 -22.08
CA GLY A 218 0.97 -2.30 -23.43
C GLY A 218 1.64 -1.22 -24.28
N HIS A 219 2.46 -0.34 -23.70
CA HIS A 219 3.19 0.66 -24.48
C HIS A 219 4.26 0.02 -25.36
N THR A 220 4.53 0.64 -26.52
CA THR A 220 5.59 0.22 -27.44
C THR A 220 6.98 0.29 -26.79
N TYR A 221 7.21 1.32 -25.97
CA TYR A 221 8.50 1.58 -25.33
C TYR A 221 8.46 1.25 -23.83
N PRO A 222 9.58 0.81 -23.24
CA PRO A 222 9.67 0.54 -21.81
C PRO A 222 9.57 1.83 -21.00
N LEU A 223 8.89 1.76 -19.85
CA LEU A 223 8.92 2.83 -18.87
C LEU A 223 10.28 2.87 -18.17
N GLN A 224 10.92 4.04 -18.21
CA GLN A 224 12.24 4.30 -17.64
C GLN A 224 12.19 5.54 -16.74
N ARG A 225 13.21 5.69 -15.88
CA ARG A 225 13.41 6.88 -15.04
C ARG A 225 12.23 7.20 -14.10
N MET A 226 11.47 6.17 -13.76
CA MET A 226 10.41 6.21 -12.75
C MET A 226 11.00 6.15 -11.33
N SER A 227 10.22 6.61 -10.35
CA SER A 227 10.50 6.37 -8.95
C SER A 227 9.64 5.23 -8.42
N ILE A 228 10.22 4.31 -7.64
CA ILE A 228 9.48 3.23 -6.98
C ILE A 228 9.73 3.29 -5.48
N ILE A 229 8.68 3.25 -4.66
CA ILE A 229 8.81 3.32 -3.21
C ILE A 229 7.83 2.38 -2.51
N GLY A 230 8.28 1.71 -1.46
CA GLY A 230 7.43 0.88 -0.61
C GLY A 230 6.87 1.61 0.59
N ARG A 231 5.63 1.30 0.96
CA ARG A 231 5.02 1.66 2.24
C ARG A 231 4.11 0.54 2.71
N ARG A 232 4.42 -0.04 3.87
CA ARG A 232 3.69 -1.17 4.44
C ARG A 232 3.61 -2.32 3.42
N TYR A 233 2.41 -2.81 3.15
CA TYR A 233 2.13 -3.87 2.19
C TYR A 233 1.95 -3.38 0.75
N ASN A 234 2.30 -2.12 0.45
CA ASN A 234 2.11 -1.53 -0.88
C ASN A 234 3.43 -1.03 -1.48
N VAL A 235 3.54 -1.12 -2.80
CA VAL A 235 4.61 -0.52 -3.61
C VAL A 235 4.01 0.50 -4.56
N TYR A 236 4.61 1.67 -4.65
CA TYR A 236 4.14 2.78 -5.47
C TYR A 236 5.12 3.02 -6.59
N LEU A 237 4.64 3.05 -7.83
CA LEU A 237 5.38 3.46 -9.01
C LEU A 237 4.88 4.84 -9.43
N CYS A 238 5.81 5.77 -9.55
CA CYS A 238 5.53 7.18 -9.83
C CYS A 238 6.34 7.62 -11.05
N GLY A 239 5.68 8.26 -12.00
CA GLY A 239 6.32 8.95 -13.13
C GLY A 239 7.12 8.05 -14.05
N GLY A 240 8.08 8.67 -14.74
CA GLY A 240 8.90 8.06 -15.77
C GLY A 240 8.48 8.44 -17.20
N GLU A 241 9.29 8.03 -18.16
CA GLU A 241 9.10 8.24 -19.59
C GLU A 241 9.11 6.91 -20.33
N PHE A 242 8.22 6.76 -21.29
CA PHE A 242 8.13 5.58 -22.16
C PHE A 242 9.15 5.72 -23.29
N GLY A 243 10.28 5.04 -23.15
CA GLY A 243 11.42 5.21 -24.05
C GLY A 243 12.21 6.48 -23.76
N PHE A 244 13.44 6.52 -24.23
CA PHE A 244 14.33 7.65 -24.00
C PHE A 244 14.02 8.76 -25.00
N HIS A 245 13.75 9.97 -24.51
CA HIS A 245 13.51 11.18 -25.32
C HIS A 245 12.34 11.06 -26.31
N THR A 246 11.32 10.28 -25.96
CA THR A 246 10.10 10.17 -26.78
C THR A 246 9.12 11.31 -26.49
N GLY A 247 9.25 11.96 -25.32
CA GLY A 247 8.29 12.94 -24.83
C GLY A 247 6.98 12.31 -24.33
N ILE A 248 6.91 10.98 -24.22
CA ILE A 248 5.72 10.26 -23.76
C ILE A 248 5.92 9.88 -22.29
N PHE A 249 5.19 10.53 -21.38
CA PHE A 249 5.39 10.39 -19.95
C PHE A 249 4.27 9.60 -19.27
N ASN A 250 4.64 8.83 -18.25
CA ASN A 250 3.69 8.30 -17.29
C ASN A 250 3.34 9.39 -16.28
N LYS A 251 2.07 9.81 -16.23
CA LYS A 251 1.56 10.69 -15.17
C LYS A 251 0.91 9.91 -14.03
N ASP A 252 0.63 8.63 -14.23
CA ASP A 252 -0.13 7.84 -13.30
C ASP A 252 0.76 7.35 -12.15
N VAL A 253 0.23 7.47 -10.93
CA VAL A 253 0.78 6.83 -9.75
C VAL A 253 0.08 5.49 -9.58
N TRP A 254 0.85 4.41 -9.67
CA TRP A 254 0.35 3.05 -9.56
C TRP A 254 0.70 2.47 -8.21
N ARG A 255 -0.27 1.89 -7.52
CA ARG A 255 -0.09 1.15 -6.26
C ARG A 255 -0.22 -0.35 -6.52
N TYR A 256 0.81 -1.11 -6.20
CA TYR A 256 0.81 -2.57 -6.17
C TYR A 256 0.61 -3.07 -4.74
N SER A 257 -0.39 -3.92 -4.54
CA SER A 257 -0.62 -4.59 -3.27
C SER A 257 0.17 -5.89 -3.18
N LEU A 258 1.00 -6.01 -2.14
CA LEU A 258 1.74 -7.24 -1.86
C LEU A 258 0.84 -8.37 -1.33
N ILE A 259 -0.37 -8.05 -0.86
CA ILE A 259 -1.35 -9.02 -0.34
C ILE A 259 -2.17 -9.58 -1.50
N SER A 260 -2.84 -8.71 -2.26
CA SER A 260 -3.75 -9.15 -3.33
C SER A 260 -3.04 -9.43 -4.65
N LYS A 261 -1.78 -8.99 -4.80
CA LYS A 261 -1.00 -9.03 -6.03
C LYS A 261 -1.65 -8.28 -7.21
N ASN A 262 -2.39 -7.20 -6.90
CA ASN A 262 -3.06 -6.37 -7.90
C ASN A 262 -2.45 -4.96 -7.98
N TRP A 263 -2.54 -4.37 -9.17
CA TRP A 263 -2.25 -2.96 -9.40
C TRP A 263 -3.52 -2.12 -9.35
N PHE A 264 -3.40 -0.95 -8.75
CA PHE A 264 -4.44 0.06 -8.66
C PHE A 264 -3.88 1.38 -9.18
N LEU A 265 -4.63 2.05 -10.04
CA LEU A 265 -4.40 3.47 -10.31
C LEU A 265 -4.76 4.23 -9.03
N GLU A 266 -3.75 4.82 -8.39
CA GLU A 266 -3.86 5.48 -7.10
C GLU A 266 -4.25 6.94 -7.28
N THR A 267 -3.49 7.66 -8.12
CA THR A 267 -3.75 9.07 -8.47
C THR A 267 -3.04 9.42 -9.77
N VAL A 268 -3.30 10.61 -10.30
CA VAL A 268 -2.61 11.16 -11.47
C VAL A 268 -1.78 12.36 -11.02
N MET A 269 -0.48 12.34 -11.32
CA MET A 269 0.41 13.45 -11.03
C MET A 269 -0.01 14.69 -11.83
N PRO A 270 -0.01 15.87 -11.20
CA PRO A 270 -0.40 17.12 -11.85
C PRO A 270 0.61 17.56 -12.92
N THR A 271 1.88 17.15 -12.78
CA THR A 271 2.95 17.43 -13.73
C THR A 271 3.71 16.15 -14.06
N VAL A 272 4.18 16.02 -15.30
CA VAL A 272 5.10 14.94 -15.68
C VAL A 272 6.42 15.09 -14.93
N ARG A 273 6.99 13.96 -14.52
CA ARG A 273 8.26 13.90 -13.78
C ARG A 273 9.02 12.61 -14.11
N THR A 274 10.31 12.73 -14.36
CA THR A 274 11.29 11.64 -14.36
C THR A 274 12.43 11.94 -13.41
N ASP A 275 13.21 10.93 -13.02
CA ASP A 275 14.42 11.11 -12.20
C ASP A 275 14.15 11.86 -10.88
N MET A 276 12.94 11.70 -10.35
CA MET A 276 12.50 12.34 -9.12
C MET A 276 12.80 11.47 -7.90
N ILE A 277 12.77 12.10 -6.73
CA ILE A 277 12.80 11.39 -5.45
C ILE A 277 11.37 11.24 -4.95
N ALA A 278 10.95 10.01 -4.66
CA ALA A 278 9.73 9.73 -3.92
C ALA A 278 10.06 9.37 -2.47
N ALA A 279 9.28 9.90 -1.52
CA ALA A 279 9.40 9.59 -0.10
C ALA A 279 8.02 9.53 0.56
N PHE A 280 7.86 8.67 1.56
CA PHE A 280 6.68 8.68 2.43
C PHE A 280 6.98 9.40 3.74
N MET A 281 6.13 10.36 4.07
CA MET A 281 6.08 10.95 5.41
C MET A 281 4.70 10.66 6.01
N LYS A 282 4.64 9.66 6.90
CA LYS A 282 3.39 9.09 7.42
C LYS A 282 2.48 8.56 6.29
N ASN A 283 1.38 9.25 6.02
CA ASN A 283 0.38 8.94 4.99
C ASN A 283 0.52 9.87 3.75
N LYS A 284 1.62 10.61 3.64
CA LYS A 284 1.84 11.52 2.51
C LYS A 284 2.95 10.99 1.63
N LEU A 285 2.63 10.71 0.37
CA LEU A 285 3.58 10.48 -0.69
C LEU A 285 4.07 11.85 -1.18
N ILE A 286 5.37 12.07 -1.09
CA ILE A 286 6.03 13.32 -1.47
C ILE A 286 6.92 13.02 -2.67
N LEU A 287 6.71 13.74 -3.77
CA LEU A 287 7.51 13.68 -4.99
C LEU A 287 8.28 14.99 -5.13
N VAL A 288 9.61 14.91 -5.14
CA VAL A 288 10.52 16.06 -5.12
C VAL A 288 11.41 16.02 -6.34
N GLY A 289 11.60 17.19 -6.96
CA GLY A 289 12.59 17.36 -8.01
C GLY A 289 12.20 16.66 -9.32
N GLY A 290 13.25 16.23 -10.03
CA GLY A 290 13.16 15.53 -11.30
C GLY A 290 13.13 16.45 -12.51
N LEU A 291 13.01 15.82 -13.68
CA LEU A 291 12.90 16.47 -14.98
C LEU A 291 11.46 16.39 -15.47
N GLY A 292 10.96 17.51 -15.99
CA GLY A 292 9.65 17.60 -16.62
C GLY A 292 9.70 17.35 -18.12
N ASP A 293 8.66 17.81 -18.80
CA ASP A 293 8.63 17.87 -20.25
C ASP A 293 9.79 18.77 -20.74
N LYS A 294 10.41 18.40 -21.87
CA LYS A 294 11.57 19.10 -22.44
C LYS A 294 12.79 19.22 -21.49
N PHE A 295 12.96 18.29 -20.55
CA PHE A 295 14.08 18.23 -19.61
C PHE A 295 14.19 19.45 -18.68
N GLU A 296 13.08 20.17 -18.44
CA GLU A 296 13.08 21.27 -17.49
C GLU A 296 13.19 20.75 -16.05
N THR A 297 14.11 21.31 -15.26
CA THR A 297 14.28 20.93 -13.86
C THR A 297 13.08 21.39 -13.02
N LYS A 298 12.49 20.49 -12.25
CA LYS A 298 11.32 20.79 -11.41
C LYS A 298 11.74 21.21 -10.01
N SER A 299 11.48 22.46 -9.66
CA SER A 299 11.62 22.98 -8.27
C SER A 299 10.35 22.79 -7.42
N SER A 300 9.31 22.16 -7.97
CA SER A 300 8.02 21.91 -7.31
C SER A 300 8.01 20.61 -6.53
N VAL A 301 7.25 20.58 -5.44
CA VAL A 301 6.97 19.37 -4.65
C VAL A 301 5.51 19.01 -4.79
N ASP A 302 5.24 17.75 -5.17
CA ASP A 302 3.88 17.22 -5.20
C ASP A 302 3.69 16.39 -3.93
N ILE A 303 2.61 16.69 -3.19
CA ILE A 303 2.26 15.98 -1.96
C ILE A 303 0.88 15.37 -2.15
N TYR A 304 0.83 14.05 -2.07
CA TYR A 304 -0.40 13.26 -2.15
C TYR A 304 -0.67 12.59 -0.80
N ASP A 305 -1.85 12.83 -0.24
CA ASP A 305 -2.31 12.17 0.97
C ASP A 305 -3.10 10.90 0.61
N ILE A 306 -2.50 9.74 0.86
CA ILE A 306 -3.05 8.43 0.46
C ILE A 306 -4.32 8.03 1.24
N TYR A 307 -4.65 8.73 2.32
CA TYR A 307 -5.87 8.44 3.09
C TYR A 307 -7.07 9.27 2.62
N THR A 308 -6.83 10.44 2.05
CA THR A 308 -7.89 11.34 1.60
C THR A 308 -8.01 11.41 0.09
N GLY A 309 -7.00 10.95 -0.65
CA GLY A 309 -6.92 11.11 -2.10
C GLY A 309 -6.60 12.55 -2.51
N TYR A 310 -6.31 13.42 -1.54
CA TYR A 310 -6.09 14.83 -1.80
C TYR A 310 -4.66 15.07 -2.29
N SER A 311 -4.55 15.72 -3.45
CA SER A 311 -3.27 16.09 -4.07
C SER A 311 -3.07 17.59 -3.97
N ASN A 312 -1.95 18.01 -3.38
CA ASN A 312 -1.54 19.40 -3.30
C ASN A 312 -0.20 19.61 -4.01
N VAL A 313 -0.18 20.51 -4.99
CA VAL A 313 1.08 21.02 -5.56
C VAL A 313 1.52 22.23 -4.74
N LYS A 314 2.66 22.11 -4.03
CA LYS A 314 3.30 23.31 -3.48
C LYS A 314 4.30 23.85 -4.50
N ARG A 315 3.93 24.99 -5.11
CA ARG A 315 4.83 25.76 -5.97
C ARG A 315 5.72 26.67 -5.09
N ARG A 316 7.03 26.54 -5.24
CA ARG A 316 8.15 27.21 -4.55
C ARG A 316 8.59 26.65 -3.19
N PHE A 317 9.81 26.13 -3.17
CA PHE A 317 10.75 26.36 -2.05
C PHE A 317 11.06 27.86 -2.00
N ARG A 318 10.80 28.53 -0.86
CA ARG A 318 11.49 29.80 -0.53
C ARG A 318 12.85 29.41 0.04
N ALA A 319 13.90 30.15 -0.36
CA ALA A 319 15.33 29.92 -0.15
C ALA A 319 15.82 29.59 1.28
N SER A 320 14.97 29.64 2.32
CA SER A 320 15.37 29.27 3.69
C SER A 320 15.44 27.75 3.95
N HIS A 321 14.98 26.92 3.01
CA HIS A 321 14.96 25.46 3.15
C HIS A 321 15.99 24.73 2.26
N GLU A 322 16.83 25.45 1.51
CA GLU A 322 18.00 24.85 0.84
C GLU A 322 18.95 24.20 1.86
N LEU A 323 19.15 24.84 3.02
CA LEU A 323 19.91 24.26 4.12
C LEU A 323 19.29 22.94 4.61
N LEU A 324 17.96 22.84 4.69
CA LEU A 324 17.30 21.61 5.12
C LEU A 324 17.36 20.53 4.04
N TYR A 325 17.28 20.91 2.76
CA TYR A 325 17.46 19.99 1.63
C TYR A 325 18.90 19.46 1.57
N HIS A 326 19.89 20.33 1.65
CA HIS A 326 21.30 19.95 1.74
C HIS A 326 21.59 19.14 2.99
N PHE A 327 20.93 19.42 4.11
CA PHE A 327 21.08 18.69 5.37
C PHE A 327 20.44 17.30 5.29
N ILE A 328 19.23 17.15 4.73
CA ILE A 328 18.59 15.85 4.56
C ILE A 328 19.32 15.02 3.50
N ALA A 329 19.71 15.64 2.39
CA ALA A 329 20.49 14.98 1.35
C ALA A 329 21.88 14.55 1.86
N SER A 330 22.57 15.40 2.63
CA SER A 330 23.86 15.06 3.22
C SER A 330 23.73 13.96 4.27
N ILE A 331 22.68 13.94 5.09
CA ILE A 331 22.41 12.85 6.03
C ILE A 331 22.16 11.53 5.30
N LEU A 332 21.37 11.54 4.22
CA LEU A 332 21.08 10.33 3.44
C LEU A 332 22.33 9.82 2.70
N LEU A 333 23.16 10.72 2.16
CA LEU A 333 24.44 10.38 1.54
C LEU A 333 25.46 9.89 2.57
N PHE A 334 25.52 10.50 3.75
CA PHE A 334 26.41 10.10 4.84
C PHE A 334 26.02 8.72 5.38
N ALA A 335 24.72 8.46 5.57
CA ALA A 335 24.21 7.15 5.95
C ALA A 335 24.52 6.07 4.89
N ALA A 336 24.41 6.41 3.60
CA ALA A 336 24.78 5.50 2.51
C ALA A 336 26.29 5.20 2.48
N SER A 337 27.14 6.19 2.72
CA SER A 337 28.59 6.02 2.81
C SER A 337 29.00 5.16 4.01
N ILE A 338 28.40 5.38 5.19
CA ILE A 338 28.64 4.54 6.37
C ILE A 338 28.22 3.09 6.12
N ALA A 339 27.06 2.87 5.50
CA ALA A 339 26.60 1.52 5.17
C ALA A 339 27.59 0.78 4.24
N VAL A 340 28.18 1.49 3.27
CA VAL A 340 29.21 0.92 2.37
C VAL A 340 30.51 0.64 3.14
N ILE A 341 30.95 1.54 4.02
CA ILE A 341 32.15 1.35 4.84
C ILE A 341 32.00 0.14 5.77
N ILE A 342 30.85 -0.04 6.42
CA ILE A 342 30.58 -1.19 7.31
C ILE A 342 30.63 -2.52 6.54
N VAL A 343 30.06 -2.57 5.33
CA VAL A 343 30.08 -3.75 4.47
C VAL A 343 31.51 -4.10 4.02
N ILE A 344 32.35 -3.10 3.73
CA ILE A 344 33.76 -3.32 3.36
C ILE A 344 34.58 -3.80 4.57
N ASN A 345 34.32 -3.27 5.77
CA ASN A 345 35.08 -3.59 6.97
C ASN A 345 34.79 -5.02 7.51
N GLN A 346 33.62 -5.59 7.22
CA GLN A 346 33.31 -6.99 7.54
C GLN A 346 34.16 -8.01 6.76
N HIS A 347 34.82 -7.61 5.67
CA HIS A 347 35.65 -8.50 4.85
C HIS A 347 37.17 -8.36 5.04
N SER A 348 37.65 -7.60 6.04
CA SER A 348 39.09 -7.50 6.38
C SER A 348 40.02 -7.13 5.21
N ILE A 349 39.57 -6.27 4.29
CA ILE A 349 40.46 -5.70 3.26
C ILE A 349 40.59 -4.21 3.55
N VAL A 350 41.70 -3.83 4.18
CA VAL A 350 42.06 -2.42 4.38
C VAL A 350 42.54 -1.86 3.04
N VAL A 351 41.70 -1.08 2.36
CA VAL A 351 42.13 -0.26 1.22
C VAL A 351 42.12 1.20 1.64
N ASN A 352 43.24 1.85 1.36
CA ASN A 352 43.58 3.26 1.63
C ASN A 352 42.35 4.20 1.69
N TYR A 353 41.97 4.59 2.91
CA TYR A 353 40.74 5.35 3.21
C TYR A 353 40.68 6.69 2.45
N ASP A 354 41.83 7.32 2.21
CA ASP A 354 41.90 8.61 1.51
C ASP A 354 41.54 8.49 0.02
N ALA A 355 41.88 7.35 -0.61
CA ALA A 355 41.50 7.07 -2.00
C ALA A 355 40.01 6.74 -2.14
N PHE A 356 39.40 6.12 -1.13
CA PHE A 356 37.96 5.83 -1.12
C PHE A 356 37.13 7.08 -0.83
N LEU A 357 37.60 7.95 0.08
CA LEU A 357 36.98 9.25 0.31
C LEU A 357 37.06 10.12 -0.95
N ALA A 358 38.22 10.15 -1.62
CA ALA A 358 38.39 10.82 -2.91
C ALA A 358 37.54 10.21 -4.04
N ALA A 359 37.35 8.88 -4.05
CA ALA A 359 36.45 8.20 -4.97
C ALA A 359 34.97 8.52 -4.67
N SER A 360 34.58 8.65 -3.40
CA SER A 360 33.21 9.04 -3.01
C SER A 360 32.89 10.49 -3.39
N VAL A 361 33.86 11.40 -3.28
CA VAL A 361 33.78 12.78 -3.77
C VAL A 361 33.77 12.83 -5.30
N SER A 362 34.55 11.99 -5.98
CA SER A 362 34.48 11.82 -7.44
C SER A 362 33.17 11.15 -7.89
N THR A 363 32.58 10.27 -7.06
CA THR A 363 31.27 9.66 -7.31
C THR A 363 30.14 10.66 -7.09
N ILE A 364 30.32 11.65 -6.20
CA ILE A 364 29.42 12.82 -6.10
C ILE A 364 29.46 13.64 -7.41
N LEU A 365 30.62 13.75 -8.06
CA LEU A 365 30.76 14.33 -9.41
C LEU A 365 30.21 13.42 -10.53
N CYS A 366 30.31 12.09 -10.41
CA CYS A 366 29.77 11.14 -11.40
C CYS A 366 28.27 10.84 -11.25
N ILE A 367 27.68 10.95 -10.05
CA ILE A 367 26.22 10.86 -9.83
C ILE A 367 25.52 12.09 -10.42
N TYR A 368 26.22 13.21 -10.57
CA TYR A 368 25.77 14.33 -11.39
C TYR A 368 25.60 13.93 -12.88
N TYR A 369 26.19 12.81 -13.32
CA TYR A 369 26.22 12.36 -14.72
C TYR A 369 25.70 10.93 -14.99
N SER A 370 25.37 10.11 -13.99
CA SER A 370 24.99 8.71 -14.24
C SER A 370 23.92 8.16 -13.31
N SER A 371 22.78 7.86 -13.91
CA SER A 371 21.56 7.30 -13.32
C SER A 371 21.72 5.82 -12.94
N LYS A 372 21.81 5.52 -11.64
CA LYS A 372 21.46 4.21 -11.07
C LYS A 372 20.62 4.38 -9.80
N ILE A 373 19.48 3.69 -9.81
CA ILE A 373 18.38 3.79 -8.87
C ILE A 373 18.64 2.93 -7.62
N LYS A 374 18.52 3.51 -6.41
CA LYS A 374 18.44 2.82 -5.10
C LYS A 374 17.19 3.30 -4.36
N PHE A 375 16.42 2.42 -3.72
CA PHE A 375 15.21 2.79 -2.95
C PHE A 375 15.13 2.08 -1.59
N LEU A 376 14.28 2.62 -0.70
CA LEU A 376 13.99 2.14 0.65
C LEU A 376 12.55 1.59 0.69
N ILE A 377 12.31 0.40 1.25
CA ILE A 377 10.96 -0.07 1.59
C ILE A 377 10.79 -0.01 3.10
N MET A 378 9.90 0.86 3.58
CA MET A 378 9.45 0.84 4.97
C MET A 378 8.29 -0.14 5.10
N ILE A 379 8.51 -1.27 5.79
CA ILE A 379 7.46 -2.23 6.15
C ILE A 379 6.81 -1.83 7.47
#